data_AF-A0A917U849-F1
#
_entry.id   AF-A0A917U849-F1
#
_cell.length_a   1.000
_cell.length_b   1.000
_cell.length_c   1.000
_cell.angle_alpha   90.00
_cell.angle_beta   90.00
_cell.angle_gamma   90.00
#
_symmetry.space_group_name_H-M   'P 1'
#
loop_
_entity.id
_entity.type
_entity.pdbx_description
1 polymer ?
#
loop_
_entity_poly.entity_id
_entity_poly.type
_entity_poly.pdbx_seq_one_letter_code
_entity_poly.pdbx_strand_id
1 'polypeptide(L)'
;MPSGGLDFEWALSGTLSGMTITRVLGRSGIEVSAIGLGCWAKRVDRVRAALTADGRTLAQGSLGWLLARSPRTVPIPGFRTVAQVEENLATLALGPLPDDAYLEVERLLADLRPVDAGAEA
;
A
#
# COMPACT_ATOMS: atom_id res chain seq x y z
N MET A 1 -16.21 50.82 -20.96
CA MET A 1 -15.03 50.06 -21.43
C MET A 1 -14.07 49.92 -20.25
N PRO A 2 -13.53 48.72 -19.95
CA PRO A 2 -12.70 48.50 -18.77
C PRO A 2 -11.23 48.80 -19.07
N SER A 3 -10.48 49.35 -18.12
CA SER A 3 -9.02 49.42 -18.20
C SER A 3 -8.39 49.37 -16.81
N GLY A 4 -7.71 48.25 -16.55
CA GLY A 4 -6.49 48.22 -15.73
C GLY A 4 -6.64 48.15 -14.22
N GLY A 5 -7.04 46.99 -13.69
CA GLY A 5 -6.80 46.62 -12.29
C GLY A 5 -6.26 45.19 -12.25
N LEU A 6 -4.94 45.04 -12.10
CA LEU A 6 -4.32 43.78 -11.71
C LEU A 6 -3.84 43.94 -10.27
N ASP A 7 -4.78 43.81 -9.32
CA ASP A 7 -4.45 43.68 -7.90
C ASP A 7 -3.87 42.29 -7.64
N PHE A 8 -2.54 42.19 -7.73
CA PHE A 8 -1.74 41.03 -7.33
C PHE A 8 -1.54 40.95 -5.80
N GLU A 9 -2.47 41.48 -5.01
CA GLU A 9 -2.36 41.54 -3.54
C GLU A 9 -3.16 40.45 -2.82
N TRP A 10 -4.05 39.71 -3.51
CA TRP A 10 -4.80 38.59 -2.89
C TRP A 10 -4.02 37.28 -2.80
N ALA A 11 -2.85 37.16 -3.46
CA ALA A 11 -2.13 35.89 -3.59
C ALA A 11 -1.20 35.53 -2.40
N LEU A 12 -1.02 36.40 -1.41
CA LEU A 12 -0.04 36.18 -0.31
C LEU A 12 -0.58 36.40 1.11
N SER A 13 -1.90 36.54 1.29
CA SER A 13 -2.55 36.61 2.61
C SER A 13 -3.56 35.47 2.81
N GLY A 14 -3.09 34.24 2.56
CA GLY A 14 -3.83 33.04 2.89
C GLY A 14 -2.90 32.09 3.62
N THR A 15 -3.00 32.03 4.94
CA THR A 15 -2.57 30.85 5.69
C THR A 15 -3.24 29.63 5.04
N LEU A 16 -2.48 28.78 4.35
CA LEU A 16 -2.94 27.47 3.87
C LEU A 16 -3.09 26.52 5.07
N SER A 17 -3.94 26.90 6.01
CA SER A 17 -4.42 26.02 7.07
C SER A 17 -5.66 25.33 6.53
N GLY A 18 -5.51 24.12 5.98
CA GLY A 18 -6.65 23.19 5.88
C GLY A 18 -7.03 22.62 4.50
N MET A 19 -6.31 22.87 3.40
CA MET A 19 -6.67 22.23 2.12
C MET A 19 -6.00 20.86 1.97
N THR A 20 -6.58 19.83 2.61
CA THR A 20 -6.18 18.44 2.37
C THR A 20 -6.58 18.08 0.94
N ILE A 21 -5.61 17.96 0.04
CA ILE A 21 -5.87 17.49 -1.33
C ILE A 21 -6.39 16.05 -1.24
N THR A 22 -7.63 15.82 -1.67
CA THR A 22 -8.26 14.50 -1.76
C THR A 22 -8.26 13.99 -3.20
N ARG A 23 -8.39 12.68 -3.37
CA ARG A 23 -8.66 12.05 -4.67
C ARG A 23 -9.62 10.88 -4.51
N VAL A 24 -10.35 10.56 -5.58
CA VAL A 24 -11.20 9.36 -5.63
C VAL A 24 -10.34 8.09 -5.84
N LEU A 25 -10.58 7.07 -5.03
CA LEU A 25 -9.92 5.77 -5.11
C LEU A 25 -10.62 4.86 -6.13
N GLY A 26 -9.96 4.62 -7.26
CA GLY A 26 -10.47 3.75 -8.32
C GLY A 26 -11.85 4.20 -8.80
N ARG A 27 -12.78 3.25 -8.94
CA ARG A 27 -14.19 3.53 -9.35
C ARG A 27 -15.18 3.54 -8.19
N SER A 28 -14.68 3.49 -6.95
CA SER A 28 -15.51 3.29 -5.76
C SER A 28 -16.23 4.55 -5.27
N GLY A 29 -15.82 5.73 -5.74
CA GLY A 29 -16.27 7.01 -5.20
C GLY A 29 -15.68 7.36 -3.83
N ILE A 30 -14.84 6.50 -3.24
CA ILE A 30 -14.21 6.75 -1.94
C ILE A 30 -13.14 7.84 -2.08
N GLU A 31 -13.25 8.91 -1.31
CA GLU A 31 -12.23 9.96 -1.25
C GLU A 31 -11.13 9.61 -0.24
N VAL A 32 -9.88 9.79 -0.65
CA VAL A 32 -8.69 9.55 0.19
C VAL A 32 -7.68 10.68 0.07
N SER A 33 -6.85 10.86 1.10
CA SER A 33 -5.73 11.81 1.07
C SER A 33 -4.80 11.53 -0.13
N ALA A 34 -4.48 12.60 -0.87
CA ALA A 34 -3.54 12.53 -1.96
C ALA A 34 -2.18 12.00 -1.48
N ILE A 35 -1.62 12.67 -0.49
CA ILE A 35 -0.30 12.34 0.06
C ILE A 35 -0.30 10.93 0.66
N GLY A 36 -1.34 10.56 1.42
CA GLY A 36 -1.44 9.25 2.07
C GLY A 36 -1.33 8.06 1.11
N LEU A 37 -2.10 8.06 0.02
CA LEU A 37 -2.01 6.97 -0.98
C LEU A 37 -0.66 6.97 -1.69
N GLY A 38 -0.06 8.14 -1.93
CA GLY A 38 1.25 8.24 -2.58
C GLY A 38 2.34 7.58 -1.72
N CYS A 39 2.32 7.86 -0.42
CA CYS A 39 3.19 7.20 0.55
C CYS A 39 2.93 5.68 0.61
N TRP A 40 1.66 5.25 0.56
CA TRP A 40 1.31 3.83 0.49
C TRP A 40 1.84 3.15 -0.77
N ALA A 41 1.66 3.74 -1.95
CA ALA A 41 2.14 3.19 -3.22
C ALA A 41 3.66 3.03 -3.22
N LYS A 42 4.40 3.99 -2.65
CA LYS A 42 5.86 3.88 -2.46
C LYS A 42 6.26 2.72 -1.55
N ARG A 43 5.46 2.39 -0.52
CA ARG A 43 5.71 1.23 0.34
C ARG A 43 5.49 -0.09 -0.39
N VAL A 44 4.44 -0.18 -1.21
CA VAL A 44 4.21 -1.34 -2.08
C VAL A 44 5.39 -1.53 -3.05
N ASP A 45 5.89 -0.44 -3.63
CA ASP A 45 7.02 -0.48 -4.56
C ASP A 45 8.31 -0.97 -3.87
N ARG A 46 8.60 -0.49 -2.65
CA ARG A 46 9.74 -0.92 -1.83
C ARG A 46 9.83 -2.44 -1.71
N VAL A 47 8.71 -3.12 -1.48
CA VAL A 47 8.68 -4.58 -1.22
C VAL A 47 8.50 -5.43 -2.47
N ARG A 48 8.19 -4.82 -3.63
CA ARG A 48 7.84 -5.54 -4.86
C ARG A 48 8.91 -6.54 -5.25
N ALA A 49 10.17 -6.12 -5.29
CA ALA A 49 11.27 -6.98 -5.73
C ALA A 49 11.43 -8.23 -4.86
N ALA A 50 11.32 -8.08 -3.54
CA ALA A 50 11.40 -9.21 -2.61
C ALA A 50 10.21 -10.17 -2.76
N LEU A 51 8.99 -9.64 -2.89
CA LEU A 51 7.78 -10.46 -3.05
C LEU A 51 7.74 -11.24 -4.37
N THR A 52 8.46 -10.80 -5.40
CA THR A 52 8.48 -11.42 -6.73
C THR A 52 9.83 -12.04 -7.09
N ALA A 53 10.75 -12.20 -6.12
CA ALA A 53 12.14 -12.59 -6.37
C ALA A 53 12.26 -13.95 -7.06
N ASP A 54 11.33 -14.87 -6.80
CA ASP A 54 11.30 -16.21 -7.38
C ASP A 54 10.22 -16.38 -8.48
N GLY A 55 9.82 -15.26 -9.10
CA GLY A 55 8.93 -15.27 -10.26
C GLY A 55 7.44 -15.32 -9.93
N ARG A 56 7.05 -15.34 -8.64
CA ARG A 56 5.65 -15.14 -8.23
C ARG A 56 5.12 -13.78 -8.69
N THR A 57 3.81 -13.71 -8.93
CA THR A 57 3.15 -12.40 -9.10
C THR A 57 3.16 -11.64 -7.77
N LEU A 58 2.93 -10.32 -7.80
CA LEU A 58 2.87 -9.53 -6.57
C LEU A 58 1.74 -10.01 -5.64
N ALA A 59 0.60 -10.45 -6.20
CA ALA A 59 -0.51 -10.99 -5.43
C ALA A 59 -0.12 -12.30 -4.74
N GLN A 60 0.51 -13.21 -5.49
CA GLN A 60 1.02 -14.48 -4.97
C GLN A 60 2.10 -14.28 -3.91
N GLY A 61 3.06 -13.39 -4.14
CA GLY A 61 4.08 -13.03 -3.16
C GLY A 61 3.49 -12.49 -1.86
N SER A 62 2.46 -11.63 -1.97
CA SER A 62 1.76 -11.08 -0.80
C SER A 62 1.01 -12.16 0.01
N LEU A 63 0.35 -13.09 -0.67
CA LEU A 63 -0.29 -14.24 -0.03
C LEU A 63 0.75 -15.18 0.59
N GLY A 64 1.85 -15.45 -0.10
CA GLY A 64 2.98 -16.23 0.40
C GLY A 64 3.61 -15.63 1.66
N TRP A 65 3.72 -14.30 1.72
CA TRP A 65 4.20 -13.60 2.93
C TRP A 65 3.27 -13.79 4.13
N LEU A 66 1.95 -13.75 3.93
CA LEU A 66 0.97 -14.05 4.99
C LEU A 66 1.09 -15.49 5.49
N LEU A 67 1.27 -16.44 4.58
CA LEU A 67 1.47 -17.85 4.91
C LEU A 67 2.79 -18.09 5.67
N ALA A 68 3.87 -17.38 5.30
CA ALA A 68 5.17 -17.46 5.98
C ALA A 68 5.13 -16.91 7.41
N ARG A 69 4.28 -15.91 7.67
CA ARG A 69 4.19 -15.24 8.98
C ARG A 69 3.78 -16.18 10.13
N SER A 70 2.93 -17.17 9.86
CA SER A 70 2.49 -18.13 10.88
C SER A 70 1.80 -19.34 10.26
N PRO A 71 2.04 -20.56 10.76
CA PRO A 71 1.34 -21.77 10.31
C PRO A 71 -0.17 -21.75 10.63
N ARG A 72 -0.65 -20.78 11.41
CA ARG A 72 -2.07 -20.59 11.73
C ARG A 72 -2.75 -19.54 10.85
N THR A 73 -2.04 -18.92 9.93
CA THR A 73 -2.60 -17.89 9.03
C THR A 73 -3.34 -18.53 7.87
N VAL A 74 -4.59 -18.13 7.66
CA VAL A 74 -5.38 -18.46 6.47
C VAL A 74 -5.78 -17.16 5.78
N PRO A 75 -5.11 -16.75 4.69
CA PRO A 75 -5.47 -15.54 3.97
C PRO A 75 -6.83 -15.71 3.27
N ILE A 76 -7.67 -14.66 3.30
CA ILE A 76 -8.97 -14.61 2.61
C ILE A 76 -8.84 -13.62 1.44
N PRO A 77 -8.32 -14.04 0.28
CA PRO A 77 -8.16 -13.14 -0.86
C PRO A 77 -9.51 -12.79 -1.48
N GLY A 78 -9.68 -11.51 -1.83
CA GLY A 78 -10.82 -11.06 -2.63
C GLY A 78 -10.57 -11.29 -4.13
N PHE A 79 -11.64 -11.56 -4.88
CA PHE A 79 -11.62 -11.72 -6.33
C PHE A 79 -12.95 -11.28 -6.94
N ARG A 80 -12.93 -10.87 -8.20
CA ARG A 80 -14.12 -10.55 -9.01
C ARG A 80 -14.15 -11.31 -10.33
N THR A 81 -13.10 -12.05 -10.65
CA THR A 81 -12.96 -12.82 -11.89
C THR A 81 -12.38 -14.20 -11.60
N VAL A 82 -12.63 -15.15 -12.49
CA VAL A 82 -12.08 -16.51 -12.40
C VAL A 82 -10.55 -16.48 -12.48
N ALA A 83 -9.97 -15.67 -13.36
CA ALA A 83 -8.51 -15.53 -13.47
C ALA A 83 -7.85 -15.10 -12.14
N GLN A 84 -8.51 -14.24 -11.35
CA GLN A 84 -8.01 -13.88 -10.03
C GLN A 84 -8.11 -15.04 -9.03
N VAL A 85 -9.15 -15.88 -9.13
CA VAL A 85 -9.27 -17.09 -8.31
C VAL A 85 -8.12 -18.04 -8.65
N GLU A 86 -7.87 -18.29 -9.93
CA GLU A 86 -6.79 -19.17 -10.41
C GLU A 86 -5.41 -18.66 -9.97
N GLU A 87 -5.14 -17.36 -10.14
CA GLU A 87 -3.88 -16.74 -9.71
C GLU A 87 -3.67 -16.85 -8.19
N ASN A 88 -4.71 -16.54 -7.41
CA ASN A 88 -4.65 -16.59 -5.95
C ASN A 88 -4.41 -18.04 -5.46
N LEU A 89 -5.14 -19.02 -6.01
CA LEU A 89 -5.01 -20.44 -5.65
C LEU A 89 -3.66 -21.03 -6.03
N ALA A 90 -3.07 -20.59 -7.15
CA ALA A 90 -1.74 -21.03 -7.57
C ALA A 90 -0.65 -20.72 -6.52
N THR A 91 -0.87 -19.76 -5.62
CA THR A 91 0.03 -19.52 -4.47
C THR A 91 0.22 -20.77 -3.61
N LEU A 92 -0.80 -21.62 -3.45
CA LEU A 92 -0.70 -22.82 -2.60
C LEU A 92 0.32 -23.83 -3.13
N ALA A 93 0.47 -23.94 -4.45
CA ALA A 93 1.49 -24.78 -5.06
C ALA A 93 2.91 -24.22 -4.87
N LEU A 94 3.01 -22.89 -4.73
CA LEU A 94 4.27 -22.19 -4.51
C LEU A 94 4.65 -22.16 -3.02
N GLY A 95 3.69 -22.33 -2.11
CA GLY A 95 3.89 -22.31 -0.67
C GLY A 95 4.17 -20.93 -0.06
N PRO A 96 4.59 -20.89 1.22
CA PRO A 96 5.06 -19.68 1.88
C PRO A 96 6.20 -19.00 1.12
N LEU A 97 6.33 -17.68 1.28
CA LEU A 97 7.48 -16.94 0.75
C LEU A 97 8.79 -17.49 1.36
N PRO A 98 9.85 -17.68 0.57
CA PRO A 98 11.16 -18.10 1.08
C PRO A 98 11.68 -17.18 2.19
N ASP A 99 12.45 -17.74 3.14
CA ASP A 99 12.88 -17.04 4.35
C ASP A 99 13.67 -15.76 4.06
N ASP A 100 14.54 -15.76 3.05
CA ASP A 100 15.33 -14.60 2.65
C ASP A 100 14.44 -13.45 2.13
N ALA A 101 13.50 -13.78 1.23
CA ALA A 101 12.51 -12.84 0.71
C ALA A 101 11.57 -12.34 1.81
N TYR A 102 11.14 -13.21 2.73
CA TYR A 102 10.33 -12.84 3.89
C TYR A 102 11.06 -11.84 4.79
N LEU A 103 12.31 -12.15 5.18
CA LEU A 103 13.11 -11.29 6.03
C LEU A 103 13.42 -9.95 5.37
N GLU A 104 13.60 -9.92 4.05
CA GLU A 104 13.80 -8.67 3.33
C GLU A 104 12.55 -7.79 3.35
N VAL A 105 11.36 -8.38 3.17
CA VAL A 105 10.08 -7.64 3.34
C VAL A 105 9.95 -7.09 4.76
N GLU A 106 10.26 -7.90 5.77
CA GLU A 106 10.22 -7.48 7.19
C GLU A 106 11.15 -6.30 7.45
N ARG A 107 12.40 -6.38 6.96
CA ARG A 107 13.39 -5.31 7.06
C ARG A 107 12.92 -4.03 6.37
N LEU A 108 12.35 -4.18 5.17
CA LEU A 108 11.84 -3.07 4.37
C LEU A 108 10.55 -2.45 4.94
N LEU A 109 9.85 -3.08 5.88
CA LEU A 109 8.64 -2.54 6.50
C LEU A 109 8.81 -2.24 8.00
N ALA A 110 10.02 -2.37 8.54
CA ALA A 110 10.30 -2.22 9.97
C ALA A 110 9.85 -0.84 10.52
N ASP A 111 9.96 0.22 9.71
CA ASP A 111 9.56 1.59 10.06
C ASP A 111 8.05 1.78 10.24
N LEU A 112 7.23 0.81 9.81
CA LEU A 112 5.77 0.88 9.90
C LEU A 112 5.20 0.18 11.12
N ARG A 113 6.01 -0.61 11.84
CA ARG A 113 5.54 -1.30 13.03
C ARG A 113 5.39 -0.28 14.16
N PRO A 114 4.25 -0.24 14.85
CA PRO A 114 4.15 0.50 16.10
C PRO A 114 5.26 0.00 17.04
N VAL A 115 6.00 0.92 17.65
CA VAL A 115 6.82 0.58 18.82
C VAL A 115 5.84 0.15 19.90
N ASP A 116 6.05 -1.04 20.47
CA ASP A 116 5.09 -1.75 21.31
C ASP A 116 4.36 -0.83 22.30
N ALA A 117 3.08 -0.54 22.02
CA ALA A 117 2.16 -0.01 23.01
C ALA A 117 1.69 -1.19 23.87
N GLY A 118 2.52 -1.62 24.83
CA GLY A 118 2.13 -2.60 25.84
C GLY A 118 3.02 -3.84 25.92
N ALA A 119 4.26 -3.65 26.41
CA ALA A 119 4.93 -4.67 27.21
C ALA A 119 4.78 -4.28 28.69
N GLU A 120 3.57 -4.45 29.24
CA GLU A 120 3.37 -4.55 30.69
C GLU A 120 2.60 -5.85 30.94
N ALA A 121 3.34 -6.83 31.48
CA ALA A 121 2.83 -8.00 32.17
C ALA A 121 3.67 -8.16 33.45
#